data_AF-A0A4U3LWK3-F1
#
_entry.id   AF-A0A4U3LWK3-F1
#
_cell.length_a   1.000
_cell.length_b   1.000
_cell.length_c   1.000
_cell.angle_alpha   90.00
_cell.angle_beta   90.00
_cell.angle_gamma   90.00
#
_symmetry.space_group_name_H-M   'P 1'
#
loop_
_entity.id
_entity.type
_entity.pdbx_description
1 polymer ?
#
loop_
_entity_poly.entity_id
_entity_poly.type
_entity_poly.pdbx_seq_one_letter_code
_entity_poly.pdbx_strand_id
1 'polypeptide(L)'
;MNGAFIAWGLITALFIPSGWIPNEMFAGLVDPMIKVLLPVLIGYTGGRMVHGQRGAVVGAVATMGVVVGAEVPMFLGAMIIGPLAAYLLKLFDGAVKDRVRAGFEMLVDNFSAGIIGGAVALLGVWGIGPIIEKVTEVAGDAANWLVTANVLPLASVVIEPAKVLFLNNAINHGVLTPLGAAQVAKAGESILFMLETNPGPGLGLLLAYFFFGPRALRPSAPAAIIIHFFGGIHEIYFPYVLMKPRLILAMIAGGASGILVFIATGSGLVASPAPGSIFAYLAVTPAGGYFGVLAGVLVATGVTFVVASALLGFGRGEKEAPAEETEQPTTTPQEA
;
A
#
# COMPACT_ATOMS: atom_id res chain seq x y z
N MET A 1 -11.41 0.44 4.45
CA MET A 1 -10.26 -0.48 4.23
C MET A 1 -9.08 -0.10 5.13
N ASN A 2 -8.47 1.08 4.99
CA ASN A 2 -7.29 1.48 5.78
C ASN A 2 -7.48 1.41 7.31
N GLY A 3 -8.67 1.73 7.82
CA GLY A 3 -8.99 1.58 9.24
C GLY A 3 -8.87 0.14 9.76
N ALA A 4 -9.14 -0.87 8.93
CA ALA A 4 -9.00 -2.28 9.33
C ALA A 4 -7.51 -2.69 9.40
N PHE A 5 -6.68 -2.16 8.50
CA PHE A 5 -5.22 -2.33 8.56
C PHE A 5 -4.62 -1.68 9.81
N ILE A 6 -5.07 -0.47 10.16
CA ILE A 6 -4.68 0.21 11.40
C ILE A 6 -5.05 -0.65 12.62
N ALA A 7 -6.29 -1.12 12.69
CA ALA A 7 -6.74 -1.94 13.81
C ALA A 7 -5.93 -3.23 13.94
N TRP A 8 -5.71 -3.94 12.83
CA TRP A 8 -4.87 -5.13 12.79
C TRP A 8 -3.43 -4.83 13.22
N GLY A 9 -2.82 -3.77 12.69
CA GLY A 9 -1.46 -3.38 12.99
C GLY A 9 -1.26 -3.00 14.46
N LEU A 10 -2.21 -2.27 15.06
CA LEU A 10 -2.17 -1.93 16.48
C LEU A 10 -2.32 -3.14 17.39
N ILE A 11 -3.26 -4.04 17.09
CA ILE A 11 -3.43 -5.29 17.84
C ILE A 11 -2.15 -6.13 17.76
N THR A 12 -1.57 -6.22 16.57
CA THR A 12 -0.32 -6.94 16.32
C THR A 12 0.82 -6.32 17.12
N ALA A 13 0.98 -5.00 17.07
CA ALA A 13 2.05 -4.31 17.78
C ALA A 13 1.93 -4.35 19.31
N LEU A 14 0.72 -4.41 19.83
CA LEU A 14 0.50 -4.46 21.28
C LEU A 14 0.65 -5.87 21.82
N PHE A 15 0.02 -6.88 21.22
CA PHE A 15 -0.31 -8.11 21.95
C PHE A 15 0.48 -9.35 21.52
N ILE A 16 1.15 -9.37 20.37
CA ILE A 16 1.98 -10.53 20.00
C ILE A 16 3.18 -10.68 20.95
N PRO A 17 3.90 -11.82 20.95
CA PRO A 17 5.04 -12.03 21.84
C PRO A 17 6.15 -10.95 21.74
N SER A 18 6.40 -10.42 20.55
CA SER A 18 7.34 -9.30 20.29
C SER A 18 6.70 -7.91 20.44
N GLY A 19 5.42 -7.85 20.82
CA GLY A 19 4.64 -6.64 21.01
C GLY A 19 4.95 -5.93 22.31
N TRP A 20 4.34 -4.76 22.51
CA TRP A 20 4.64 -3.88 23.63
C TRP A 20 4.05 -4.37 24.95
N ILE A 21 2.89 -5.03 24.92
CA ILE A 21 2.17 -5.56 26.08
C ILE A 21 1.62 -6.95 25.70
N PRO A 22 2.49 -7.98 25.59
CA PRO A 22 2.09 -9.28 25.07
C PRO A 22 0.91 -9.91 25.82
N ASN A 23 -0.06 -10.44 25.08
CA ASN A 23 -1.23 -11.12 25.63
C ASN A 23 -1.76 -12.15 24.62
N GLU A 24 -1.69 -13.44 24.97
CA GLU A 24 -2.06 -14.54 24.07
C GLU A 24 -3.52 -14.47 23.59
N MET A 25 -4.45 -14.11 24.46
CA MET A 25 -5.88 -14.04 24.13
C MET A 25 -6.15 -12.94 23.09
N PHE A 26 -5.56 -11.76 23.26
CA PHE A 26 -5.72 -10.66 22.30
C PHE A 26 -4.89 -10.86 21.02
N ALA A 27 -3.72 -11.48 21.12
CA ALA A 27 -2.92 -11.89 19.96
C ALA A 27 -3.69 -12.86 19.04
N GLY A 28 -4.59 -13.67 19.60
CA GLY A 28 -5.48 -14.55 18.83
C GLY A 28 -6.38 -13.83 17.81
N LEU A 29 -6.53 -12.50 17.89
CA LEU A 29 -7.24 -11.70 16.88
C LEU A 29 -6.43 -11.47 15.60
N VAL A 30 -5.10 -11.54 15.67
CA VAL A 30 -4.20 -11.19 14.55
C VAL A 30 -4.46 -12.08 13.34
N ASP A 31 -4.47 -13.40 13.54
CA ASP A 31 -4.59 -14.39 12.48
C ASP A 31 -5.93 -14.29 11.71
N PRO A 32 -7.11 -14.31 12.37
CA PRO A 32 -8.39 -14.14 11.69
C PRO A 32 -8.52 -12.80 10.98
N MET A 33 -7.94 -11.73 11.53
CA MET A 33 -7.99 -10.42 10.89
C MET A 33 -7.21 -10.41 9.57
N ILE A 34 -5.97 -10.92 9.56
CA ILE A 34 -5.16 -10.88 8.34
C ILE A 34 -5.50 -11.98 7.33
N LYS A 35 -5.87 -13.17 7.77
CA LYS A 35 -6.21 -14.28 6.86
C LYS A 35 -7.62 -14.18 6.31
N VAL A 36 -8.57 -13.56 7.03
CA VAL A 36 -9.99 -13.55 6.64
C VAL A 36 -10.52 -12.14 6.47
N LEU A 37 -10.52 -11.33 7.53
CA LEU A 37 -11.19 -10.01 7.53
C LEU A 37 -10.63 -9.08 6.44
N LEU A 38 -9.30 -8.92 6.39
CA LEU A 38 -8.64 -8.01 5.47
C LEU A 38 -8.83 -8.42 3.99
N PRO A 39 -8.59 -9.69 3.57
CA PRO A 39 -8.91 -10.13 2.23
C PRO A 39 -10.38 -9.91 1.87
N VAL A 40 -11.32 -10.29 2.75
CA VAL A 40 -12.76 -10.12 2.49
C VAL A 40 -13.12 -8.64 2.28
N LEU A 41 -12.56 -7.72 3.06
CA LEU A 41 -12.77 -6.29 2.87
C LEU A 41 -12.16 -5.77 1.57
N ILE A 42 -11.03 -6.31 1.13
CA ILE A 42 -10.43 -6.01 -0.18
C ILE A 42 -11.39 -6.46 -1.29
N GLY A 43 -11.85 -7.71 -1.25
CA GLY A 43 -12.78 -8.26 -2.22
C GLY A 43 -14.12 -7.54 -2.24
N TYR A 44 -14.65 -7.18 -1.06
CA TYR A 44 -15.85 -6.36 -0.91
C TYR A 44 -15.68 -4.99 -1.58
N THR A 45 -14.56 -4.32 -1.32
CA THR A 45 -14.29 -2.99 -1.88
C THR A 45 -14.12 -3.07 -3.39
N GLY A 46 -13.36 -4.07 -3.87
CA GLY A 46 -13.18 -4.38 -5.29
C GLY A 46 -14.50 -4.64 -6.01
N GLY A 47 -15.32 -5.52 -5.45
CA GLY A 47 -16.64 -5.82 -5.99
C GLY A 47 -17.58 -4.61 -6.00
N ARG A 48 -17.49 -3.77 -4.96
CA ARG A 48 -18.28 -2.52 -4.88
C ARG A 48 -17.95 -1.55 -6.00
N MET A 49 -16.68 -1.42 -6.38
CA MET A 49 -16.26 -0.54 -7.47
C MET A 49 -16.83 -0.99 -8.82
N VAL A 50 -17.04 -2.29 -9.02
CA VAL A 50 -17.53 -2.83 -10.29
C VAL A 50 -19.06 -2.77 -10.41
N HIS A 51 -19.78 -3.16 -9.36
CA HIS A 51 -21.24 -3.33 -9.39
C HIS A 51 -21.96 -2.94 -8.09
N GLY A 52 -21.50 -1.86 -7.44
CA GLY A 52 -22.17 -1.26 -6.28
C GLY A 52 -22.36 -2.23 -5.11
N GLN A 53 -23.44 -2.08 -4.36
CA GLN A 53 -23.64 -2.87 -3.14
C GLN A 53 -23.78 -4.37 -3.40
N ARG A 54 -24.44 -4.77 -4.51
CA ARG A 54 -24.59 -6.18 -4.88
C ARG A 54 -23.24 -6.79 -5.25
N GLY A 55 -22.43 -6.07 -6.03
CA GLY A 55 -21.06 -6.46 -6.32
C GLY A 55 -20.20 -6.60 -5.07
N ALA A 56 -20.39 -5.74 -4.07
CA ALA A 56 -19.67 -5.80 -2.81
C ALA A 56 -19.91 -7.12 -2.05
N VAL A 57 -21.18 -7.53 -1.92
CA VAL A 57 -21.55 -8.78 -1.26
C VAL A 57 -21.01 -9.99 -2.02
N VAL A 58 -21.21 -10.03 -3.34
CA VAL A 58 -20.70 -11.13 -4.18
C VAL A 58 -19.18 -11.22 -4.16
N GLY A 59 -18.49 -10.09 -4.20
CA GLY A 59 -17.04 -10.03 -4.09
C GLY A 59 -16.54 -10.55 -2.74
N ALA A 60 -17.23 -10.24 -1.64
CA ALA A 60 -16.91 -10.77 -0.31
C ALA A 60 -17.09 -12.30 -0.24
N VAL A 61 -18.22 -12.81 -0.75
CA VAL A 61 -18.50 -14.27 -0.79
C VAL A 61 -17.46 -14.99 -1.65
N ALA A 62 -17.16 -14.48 -2.84
CA ALA A 62 -16.15 -15.05 -3.73
C ALA A 62 -14.75 -15.08 -3.09
N THR A 63 -14.43 -14.04 -2.31
CA THR A 63 -13.13 -13.94 -1.62
C THR A 63 -12.97 -14.98 -0.52
N MET A 64 -14.06 -15.40 0.15
CA MET A 64 -13.98 -16.52 1.11
C MET A 64 -13.48 -17.80 0.45
N GLY A 65 -13.78 -18.00 -0.84
CA GLY A 65 -13.28 -19.14 -1.59
C GLY A 65 -11.75 -19.18 -1.68
N VAL A 66 -11.12 -18.06 -2.01
CA VAL A 66 -9.65 -18.00 -2.08
C VAL A 66 -9.00 -18.05 -0.70
N VAL A 67 -9.64 -17.46 0.32
CA VAL A 67 -9.17 -17.49 1.72
C VAL A 67 -9.14 -18.91 2.28
N VAL A 68 -10.16 -19.73 2.01
CA VAL A 68 -10.20 -21.12 2.47
C VAL A 68 -9.21 -22.00 1.68
N GLY A 69 -8.86 -21.59 0.46
CA GLY A 69 -7.97 -22.34 -0.42
C GLY A 69 -6.48 -22.19 -0.12
N ALA A 70 -6.06 -21.40 0.89
CA ALA A 70 -4.64 -21.24 1.21
C ALA A 70 -4.37 -20.81 2.65
N GLU A 71 -3.15 -21.12 3.11
CA GLU A 71 -2.68 -20.81 4.47
C GLU A 71 -2.10 -19.39 4.61
N VAL A 72 -1.77 -18.73 3.49
CA VAL A 72 -1.15 -17.40 3.45
C VAL A 72 -2.21 -16.32 3.18
N PRO A 73 -2.09 -15.09 3.74
CA PRO A 73 -3.06 -14.02 3.50
C PRO A 73 -3.31 -13.72 2.00
N MET A 74 -4.55 -13.92 1.55
CA MET A 74 -4.93 -13.90 0.13
C MET A 74 -5.29 -12.51 -0.42
N PHE A 75 -4.41 -11.52 -0.25
CA PHE A 75 -4.72 -10.14 -0.67
C PHE A 75 -4.74 -10.00 -2.19
N LEU A 76 -3.75 -10.54 -2.90
CA LEU A 76 -3.72 -10.54 -4.36
C LEU A 76 -4.90 -11.32 -4.94
N GLY A 77 -5.21 -12.49 -4.37
CA GLY A 77 -6.38 -13.28 -4.73
C GLY A 77 -7.67 -12.47 -4.57
N ALA A 78 -7.85 -11.79 -3.43
CA ALA A 78 -9.01 -10.94 -3.17
C ALA A 78 -9.14 -9.76 -4.15
N MET A 79 -8.03 -9.11 -4.51
CA MET A 79 -8.01 -8.01 -5.47
C MET A 79 -8.45 -8.44 -6.88
N ILE A 80 -8.27 -9.71 -7.23
CA ILE A 80 -8.67 -10.26 -8.53
C ILE A 80 -10.11 -10.80 -8.46
N ILE A 81 -10.37 -11.70 -7.51
CA ILE A 81 -11.62 -12.48 -7.49
C ILE A 81 -12.83 -11.64 -7.10
N GLY A 82 -12.66 -10.64 -6.22
CA GLY A 82 -13.74 -9.76 -5.79
C GLY A 82 -14.36 -8.96 -6.95
N PRO A 83 -13.56 -8.14 -7.66
CA PRO A 83 -14.01 -7.44 -8.87
C PRO A 83 -14.52 -8.37 -9.97
N LEU A 84 -13.85 -9.52 -10.19
CA LEU A 84 -14.26 -10.49 -11.20
C LEU A 84 -15.64 -11.06 -10.92
N ALA A 85 -15.92 -11.46 -9.67
CA ALA A 85 -17.22 -11.99 -9.29
C ALA A 85 -18.33 -10.94 -9.46
N ALA A 86 -18.06 -9.69 -9.07
CA ALA A 86 -18.98 -8.58 -9.28
C ALA A 86 -19.20 -8.26 -10.77
N TYR A 87 -18.17 -8.43 -11.61
CA TYR A 87 -18.28 -8.26 -13.05
C TYR A 87 -19.17 -9.34 -13.68
N LEU A 88 -19.02 -10.60 -13.27
CA LEU A 88 -19.89 -11.69 -13.72
C LEU A 88 -21.35 -11.44 -13.32
N LEU A 89 -21.58 -10.96 -12.10
CA LEU A 89 -22.91 -10.54 -11.65
C LEU A 89 -23.46 -9.40 -12.53
N LYS A 90 -22.65 -8.38 -12.81
CA LYS A 90 -23.04 -7.24 -13.65
C LYS A 90 -23.47 -7.67 -15.05
N LEU A 91 -22.76 -8.63 -15.64
CA LEU A 91 -23.14 -9.20 -16.94
C LEU A 91 -24.47 -9.96 -16.86
N PHE A 92 -24.68 -10.75 -15.80
CA PHE A 92 -25.94 -11.45 -15.57
C PHE A 92 -27.12 -10.49 -15.41
N ASP A 93 -26.98 -9.49 -14.53
CA ASP A 93 -28.03 -8.50 -14.28
C ASP A 93 -28.38 -7.73 -15.56
N GLY A 94 -27.36 -7.35 -16.34
CA GLY A 94 -27.56 -6.69 -17.64
C GLY A 94 -28.35 -7.53 -18.64
N ALA A 95 -28.20 -8.86 -18.61
CA ALA A 95 -28.89 -9.79 -19.51
C ALA A 95 -30.34 -10.10 -19.07
N VAL A 96 -30.64 -9.96 -17.77
CA VAL A 96 -31.92 -10.41 -17.19
C VAL A 96 -32.86 -9.25 -16.84
N LYS A 97 -32.35 -8.02 -16.65
CA LYS A 97 -33.12 -6.84 -16.21
C LYS A 97 -34.48 -6.65 -16.91
N ASP A 98 -34.53 -6.80 -18.23
CA ASP A 98 -35.74 -6.53 -19.03
C ASP A 98 -36.69 -7.74 -19.08
N ARG A 99 -36.29 -8.86 -18.48
CA ARG A 99 -37.03 -10.13 -18.44
C ARG A 99 -37.64 -10.43 -17.07
N VAL A 100 -37.30 -9.65 -16.04
CA VAL A 100 -37.84 -9.83 -14.68
C VAL A 100 -39.21 -9.16 -14.58
N ARG A 101 -40.19 -9.90 -14.08
CA ARG A 101 -41.51 -9.35 -13.79
C ARG A 101 -41.46 -8.50 -12.52
N ALA A 102 -42.23 -7.42 -12.51
CA ALA A 102 -42.40 -6.58 -11.32
C ALA A 102 -42.80 -7.45 -10.11
N GLY A 103 -42.14 -7.21 -8.97
CA GLY A 103 -42.32 -7.98 -7.73
C GLY A 103 -41.39 -9.19 -7.56
N PHE A 104 -40.71 -9.66 -8.61
CA PHE A 104 -39.70 -10.73 -8.52
C PHE A 104 -38.26 -10.22 -8.49
N GLU A 105 -38.04 -8.91 -8.65
CA GLU A 105 -36.72 -8.27 -8.72
C GLU A 105 -35.83 -8.65 -7.54
N MET A 106 -36.32 -8.48 -6.30
CA MET A 106 -35.53 -8.82 -5.10
C MET A 106 -35.18 -10.31 -5.03
N LEU A 107 -36.06 -11.19 -5.53
CA LEU A 107 -35.82 -12.63 -5.55
C LEU A 107 -34.72 -12.97 -6.55
N VAL A 108 -34.83 -12.50 -7.79
CA VAL A 108 -33.81 -12.70 -8.82
C VAL A 108 -32.48 -12.10 -8.37
N ASP A 109 -32.50 -10.92 -7.77
CA ASP A 109 -31.31 -10.21 -7.31
C ASP A 109 -30.54 -10.98 -6.25
N ASN A 110 -31.23 -11.51 -5.24
CA ASN A 110 -30.62 -12.28 -4.16
C ASN A 110 -30.15 -13.66 -4.61
N PHE A 111 -30.94 -14.38 -5.40
CA PHE A 111 -30.57 -15.71 -5.88
C PHE A 111 -29.42 -15.65 -6.88
N SER A 112 -29.42 -14.70 -7.81
CA SER A 112 -28.30 -14.53 -8.75
C SER A 112 -27.01 -14.17 -8.03
N ALA A 113 -27.05 -13.26 -7.06
CA ALA A 113 -25.90 -12.92 -6.23
C ALA A 113 -25.39 -14.14 -5.45
N GLY A 114 -26.29 -14.92 -4.84
CA GLY A 114 -25.94 -16.13 -4.10
C GLY A 114 -25.35 -17.23 -4.97
N ILE A 115 -25.96 -17.52 -6.12
CA ILE A 115 -25.51 -18.58 -7.03
C ILE A 115 -24.17 -18.20 -7.68
N ILE A 116 -24.06 -16.99 -8.22
CA ILE A 116 -22.81 -16.53 -8.86
C ILE A 116 -21.71 -16.41 -7.82
N GLY A 117 -21.98 -15.79 -6.68
CA GLY A 117 -21.01 -15.67 -5.58
C GLY A 117 -20.54 -17.03 -5.08
N GLY A 118 -21.47 -17.97 -4.86
CA GLY A 118 -21.15 -19.34 -4.45
C GLY A 118 -20.35 -20.11 -5.49
N ALA A 119 -20.72 -20.03 -6.77
CA ALA A 119 -19.99 -20.67 -7.85
C ALA A 119 -18.55 -20.14 -7.96
N VAL A 120 -18.37 -18.81 -7.92
CA VAL A 120 -17.04 -18.19 -7.97
C VAL A 120 -16.23 -18.52 -6.71
N ALA A 121 -16.86 -18.60 -5.53
CA ALA A 121 -16.17 -19.04 -4.31
C ALA A 121 -15.64 -20.47 -4.45
N LEU A 122 -16.45 -21.41 -4.94
CA LEU A 122 -16.02 -22.79 -5.19
C LEU A 122 -14.87 -22.86 -6.21
N LEU A 123 -14.94 -22.07 -7.28
CA LEU A 123 -13.85 -21.94 -8.26
C LEU A 123 -12.60 -21.29 -7.64
N GLY A 124 -12.77 -20.36 -6.70
CA GLY A 124 -11.69 -19.72 -5.95
C GLY A 124 -10.90 -20.72 -5.12
N VAL A 125 -11.60 -21.61 -4.40
CA VAL A 125 -10.98 -22.70 -3.62
C VAL A 125 -10.17 -23.62 -4.52
N TRP A 126 -10.77 -24.08 -5.63
CA TRP A 126 -10.17 -25.12 -6.47
C TRP A 126 -9.08 -24.60 -7.42
N GLY A 127 -9.30 -23.43 -8.03
CA GLY A 127 -8.45 -22.93 -9.12
C GLY A 127 -7.46 -21.85 -8.70
N ILE A 128 -7.90 -20.87 -7.90
CA ILE A 128 -7.09 -19.66 -7.62
C ILE A 128 -6.14 -19.87 -6.46
N GLY A 129 -6.57 -20.59 -5.42
CA GLY A 129 -5.74 -20.90 -4.24
C GLY A 129 -4.33 -21.40 -4.62
N PRO A 130 -4.20 -22.51 -5.37
CA PRO A 130 -2.89 -23.08 -5.72
C PRO A 130 -2.02 -22.17 -6.59
N ILE A 131 -2.63 -21.40 -7.51
CA ILE A 131 -1.89 -20.50 -8.40
C ILE A 131 -1.30 -19.35 -7.60
N ILE A 132 -2.12 -18.70 -6.76
CA ILE A 132 -1.68 -17.56 -5.97
C ILE A 132 -0.72 -17.99 -4.87
N GLU A 133 -0.91 -19.16 -4.28
CA GLU A 133 0.02 -19.74 -3.31
C GLU A 133 1.39 -19.93 -3.96
N LYS A 134 1.47 -20.54 -5.15
CA LYS A 134 2.74 -20.70 -5.88
C LYS A 134 3.40 -19.37 -6.24
N VAL A 135 2.61 -18.37 -6.67
CA VAL A 135 3.14 -17.02 -6.95
C VAL A 135 3.71 -16.39 -5.67
N THR A 136 3.02 -16.56 -4.55
CA THR A 136 3.43 -16.02 -3.25
C THR A 136 4.67 -16.73 -2.73
N GLU A 137 4.76 -18.05 -2.88
CA GLU A 137 5.93 -18.85 -2.54
C GLU A 137 7.15 -18.39 -3.32
N VAL A 138 7.04 -18.28 -4.65
CA VAL A 138 8.15 -17.79 -5.51
C VAL A 138 8.54 -16.36 -5.15
N ALA A 139 7.59 -15.47 -4.87
CA ALA A 139 7.89 -14.11 -4.44
C ALA A 139 8.56 -14.08 -3.06
N GLY A 140 8.12 -14.95 -2.15
CA GLY A 140 8.72 -15.15 -0.83
C GLY A 140 10.15 -15.66 -0.91
N ASP A 141 10.40 -16.65 -1.75
CA ASP A 141 11.73 -17.22 -2.01
C ASP A 141 12.67 -16.19 -2.62
N ALA A 142 12.19 -15.42 -3.60
CA ALA A 142 12.95 -14.33 -4.21
C ALA A 142 13.30 -13.25 -3.16
N ALA A 143 12.34 -12.85 -2.33
CA ALA A 143 12.58 -11.89 -1.25
C ALA A 143 13.59 -12.43 -0.23
N ASN A 144 13.45 -13.69 0.18
CA ASN A 144 14.37 -14.34 1.12
C ASN A 144 15.78 -14.47 0.54
N TRP A 145 15.90 -14.78 -0.75
CA TRP A 145 17.18 -14.78 -1.46
C TRP A 145 17.82 -13.38 -1.46
N LEU A 146 17.04 -12.34 -1.75
CA LEU A 146 17.54 -10.95 -1.74
C LEU A 146 18.05 -10.53 -0.35
N VAL A 147 17.35 -10.95 0.71
CA VAL A 147 17.77 -10.71 2.10
C VAL A 147 19.07 -11.46 2.41
N THR A 148 19.09 -12.79 2.19
CA THR A 148 20.23 -13.65 2.55
C THR A 148 21.49 -13.35 1.75
N ALA A 149 21.36 -12.90 0.50
CA ALA A 149 22.47 -12.44 -0.33
C ALA A 149 22.88 -10.97 -0.09
N ASN A 150 22.25 -10.26 0.87
CA ASN A 150 22.49 -8.84 1.18
C ASN A 150 22.30 -7.88 -0.03
N VAL A 151 21.50 -8.29 -1.01
CA VAL A 151 21.22 -7.51 -2.24
C VAL A 151 19.81 -6.91 -2.25
N LEU A 152 19.06 -7.02 -1.15
CA LEU A 152 17.77 -6.37 -0.96
C LEU A 152 17.72 -4.87 -1.29
N PRO A 153 18.80 -4.06 -1.09
CA PRO A 153 18.80 -2.67 -1.53
C PRO A 153 18.48 -2.49 -3.02
N LEU A 154 18.79 -3.48 -3.87
CA LEU A 154 18.46 -3.48 -5.29
C LEU A 154 16.94 -3.52 -5.55
N ALA A 155 16.13 -3.99 -4.58
CA ALA A 155 14.68 -3.94 -4.69
C ALA A 155 14.18 -2.49 -4.88
N SER A 156 14.91 -1.48 -4.39
CA SER A 156 14.58 -0.06 -4.58
C SER A 156 14.52 0.34 -6.04
N VAL A 157 15.30 -0.32 -6.93
CA VAL A 157 15.29 -0.05 -8.37
C VAL A 157 13.93 -0.36 -8.99
N VAL A 158 13.17 -1.30 -8.40
CA VAL A 158 11.83 -1.66 -8.84
C VAL A 158 10.76 -0.94 -8.03
N ILE A 159 10.91 -0.91 -6.70
CA ILE A 159 9.91 -0.39 -5.77
C ILE A 159 9.72 1.12 -5.95
N GLU A 160 10.80 1.90 -6.05
CA GLU A 160 10.70 3.36 -6.11
C GLU A 160 10.01 3.86 -7.40
N PRO A 161 10.38 3.36 -8.62
CA PRO A 161 9.64 3.74 -9.83
C PRO A 161 8.18 3.30 -9.80
N ALA A 162 7.91 2.07 -9.35
CA ALA A 162 6.55 1.56 -9.29
C ALA A 162 5.68 2.38 -8.31
N LYS A 163 6.24 2.78 -7.17
CA LYS A 163 5.59 3.68 -6.21
C LYS A 163 5.21 5.01 -6.86
N VAL A 164 6.14 5.67 -7.54
CA VAL A 164 5.88 6.95 -8.24
C VAL A 164 4.84 6.80 -9.36
N LEU A 165 4.73 5.62 -9.95
CA LEU A 165 3.69 5.24 -10.92
C LEU A 165 2.37 4.79 -10.27
N PHE A 166 2.17 5.05 -8.98
CA PHE A 166 0.96 4.73 -8.21
C PHE A 166 0.67 3.22 -8.09
N LEU A 167 1.71 2.37 -8.22
CA LEU A 167 1.61 0.92 -8.02
C LEU A 167 1.98 0.50 -6.58
N ASN A 168 2.12 1.46 -5.67
CA ASN A 168 2.49 1.24 -4.27
C ASN A 168 1.52 0.31 -3.54
N ASN A 169 0.21 0.48 -3.72
CA ASN A 169 -0.79 -0.38 -3.09
C ASN A 169 -0.67 -1.85 -3.56
N ALA A 170 -0.39 -2.07 -4.85
CA ALA A 170 -0.23 -3.40 -5.40
C ALA A 170 1.03 -4.09 -4.86
N ILE A 171 2.14 -3.36 -4.73
CA ILE A 171 3.38 -3.88 -4.15
C ILE A 171 3.20 -4.15 -2.65
N ASN A 172 2.73 -3.16 -1.91
CA ASN A 172 2.66 -3.22 -0.47
C ASN A 172 1.60 -4.22 -0.01
N HIS A 173 0.33 -3.99 -0.37
CA HIS A 173 -0.74 -4.89 0.06
C HIS A 173 -0.77 -6.20 -0.75
N GLY A 174 -0.44 -6.16 -2.04
CA GLY A 174 -0.52 -7.37 -2.87
C GLY A 174 0.57 -8.40 -2.60
N VAL A 175 1.79 -7.95 -2.25
CA VAL A 175 2.97 -8.84 -2.15
C VAL A 175 3.66 -8.73 -0.80
N LEU A 176 4.10 -7.52 -0.40
CA LEU A 176 4.94 -7.35 0.78
C LEU A 176 4.21 -7.64 2.09
N THR A 177 2.93 -7.25 2.20
CA THR A 177 2.16 -7.40 3.44
C THR A 177 1.90 -8.87 3.79
N PRO A 178 1.39 -9.72 2.87
CA PRO A 178 1.22 -11.15 3.14
C PRO A 178 2.53 -11.86 3.49
N LEU A 179 3.60 -11.57 2.75
CA LEU A 179 4.93 -12.16 3.00
C LEU A 179 5.50 -11.72 4.36
N GLY A 180 5.40 -10.42 4.68
CA GLY A 180 5.84 -9.88 5.95
C GLY A 180 5.06 -10.48 7.13
N ALA A 181 3.75 -10.63 7.00
CA ALA A 181 2.91 -11.26 8.03
C ALA A 181 3.29 -12.72 8.27
N ALA A 182 3.57 -13.49 7.20
CA ALA A 182 4.05 -14.85 7.31
C ALA A 182 5.43 -14.94 8.01
N GLN A 183 6.30 -13.94 7.82
CA GLN A 183 7.57 -13.83 8.52
C GLN A 183 7.39 -13.46 9.99
N VAL A 184 6.54 -12.49 10.32
CA VAL A 184 6.27 -12.07 11.71
C VAL A 184 5.74 -13.23 12.55
N ALA A 185 4.87 -14.07 11.99
CA ALA A 185 4.36 -15.24 12.68
C ALA A 185 5.46 -16.20 13.17
N LYS A 186 6.65 -16.19 12.54
CA LYS A 186 7.80 -17.04 12.88
C LYS A 186 8.91 -16.29 13.62
N ALA A 187 9.24 -15.08 13.15
CA ALA A 187 10.42 -14.32 13.56
C ALA A 187 10.08 -13.10 14.44
N GLY A 188 8.80 -12.77 14.62
CA GLY A 188 8.34 -11.65 15.43
C GLY A 188 8.41 -10.28 14.77
N GLU A 189 9.15 -10.14 13.65
CA GLU A 189 9.25 -8.92 12.85
C GLU A 189 9.58 -9.24 11.38
N SER A 190 9.40 -8.27 10.48
CA SER A 190 9.80 -8.39 9.07
C SER A 190 10.28 -7.06 8.49
N ILE A 191 11.42 -7.10 7.81
CA ILE A 191 11.95 -5.98 7.01
C ILE A 191 11.09 -5.69 5.77
N LEU A 192 10.28 -6.65 5.30
CA LEU A 192 9.48 -6.48 4.08
C LEU A 192 8.45 -5.36 4.21
N PHE A 193 7.93 -5.13 5.42
CA PHE A 193 7.03 -4.02 5.70
C PHE A 193 7.70 -2.65 5.53
N MET A 194 9.04 -2.58 5.58
CA MET A 194 9.81 -1.34 5.55
C MET A 194 10.22 -0.92 4.13
N LEU A 195 10.18 -1.84 3.16
CA LEU A 195 10.77 -1.60 1.84
C LEU A 195 10.05 -0.50 1.05
N GLU A 196 8.72 -0.52 1.07
CA GLU A 196 7.90 0.48 0.38
C GLU A 196 7.50 1.63 1.32
N THR A 197 7.18 1.31 2.58
CA THR A 197 6.57 2.27 3.51
C THR A 197 7.56 3.23 4.17
N ASN A 198 8.87 3.06 3.98
CA ASN A 198 9.88 3.96 4.56
C ASN A 198 9.60 5.42 4.14
N PRO A 199 9.31 6.33 5.08
CA PRO A 199 8.99 7.71 4.75
C PRO A 199 10.23 8.56 4.43
N GLY A 200 11.44 8.04 4.69
CA GLY A 200 12.71 8.75 4.55
C GLY A 200 12.98 9.28 3.14
N PRO A 201 12.87 8.47 2.07
CA PRO A 201 13.11 8.95 0.71
C PRO A 201 12.21 10.14 0.32
N GLY A 202 10.89 10.03 0.56
CA GLY A 202 9.96 11.12 0.29
C GLY A 202 10.26 12.39 1.09
N LEU A 203 10.65 12.25 2.37
CA LEU A 203 11.04 13.40 3.20
C LEU A 203 12.28 14.09 2.63
N GLY A 204 13.32 13.32 2.26
CA GLY A 204 14.54 13.88 1.68
C GLY A 204 14.31 14.60 0.36
N LEU A 205 13.46 14.06 -0.50
CA LEU A 205 13.04 14.72 -1.75
C LEU A 205 12.36 16.05 -1.49
N LEU A 206 11.37 16.07 -0.58
CA LEU A 206 10.60 17.28 -0.30
C LEU A 206 11.46 18.36 0.37
N LEU A 207 12.40 17.97 1.24
CA LEU A 207 13.39 18.89 1.80
C LEU A 207 14.29 19.47 0.69
N ALA A 208 14.72 18.64 -0.28
CA ALA A 208 15.52 19.13 -1.40
C ALA A 208 14.73 20.14 -2.25
N TYR A 209 13.44 19.92 -2.46
CA TYR A 209 12.56 20.89 -3.11
C TYR A 209 12.37 22.17 -2.30
N PHE A 210 12.19 22.04 -0.99
CA PHE A 210 12.01 23.19 -0.10
C PHE A 210 13.23 24.13 -0.13
N PHE A 211 14.45 23.59 -0.09
CA PHE A 211 15.68 24.40 -0.07
C PHE A 211 16.23 24.75 -1.46
N PHE A 212 16.20 23.81 -2.41
CA PHE A 212 16.89 23.91 -3.69
C PHE A 212 15.98 23.72 -4.91
N GLY A 213 14.69 23.51 -4.70
CA GLY A 213 13.72 23.40 -5.78
C GLY A 213 13.37 24.74 -6.45
N PRO A 214 12.49 24.67 -7.46
CA PRO A 214 11.95 25.82 -8.18
C PRO A 214 11.30 26.81 -7.22
N ARG A 215 11.52 28.12 -7.39
CA ARG A 215 10.91 29.13 -6.50
C ARG A 215 9.39 29.01 -6.45
N ALA A 216 8.75 28.67 -7.57
CA ALA A 216 7.31 28.45 -7.65
C ALA A 216 6.80 27.25 -6.82
N LEU A 217 7.64 26.22 -6.60
CA LEU A 217 7.26 25.00 -5.89
C LEU A 217 7.72 24.96 -4.43
N ARG A 218 8.61 25.86 -4.00
CA ARG A 218 9.05 25.94 -2.59
C ARG A 218 7.90 26.17 -1.62
N PRO A 219 6.89 27.03 -1.90
CA PRO A 219 5.79 27.26 -0.96
C PRO A 219 4.91 26.03 -0.70
N SER A 220 4.81 25.09 -1.65
CA SER A 220 4.01 23.88 -1.47
C SER A 220 4.74 22.76 -0.72
N ALA A 221 6.08 22.80 -0.66
CA ALA A 221 6.88 21.75 -0.06
C ALA A 221 6.63 21.55 1.45
N PRO A 222 6.52 22.58 2.30
CA PRO A 222 6.24 22.40 3.74
C PRO A 222 4.94 21.66 4.02
N ALA A 223 3.86 22.00 3.32
CA ALA A 223 2.57 21.32 3.46
C ALA A 223 2.69 19.85 3.03
N ALA A 224 3.37 19.59 1.91
CA ALA A 224 3.63 18.23 1.44
C ALA A 224 4.49 17.43 2.44
N ILE A 225 5.48 18.04 3.11
CA ILE A 225 6.29 17.38 4.14
C ILE A 225 5.40 16.92 5.29
N ILE A 226 4.49 17.78 5.77
CA ILE A 226 3.61 17.45 6.89
C ILE A 226 2.68 16.28 6.51
N ILE A 227 2.02 16.40 5.36
CA ILE A 227 1.08 15.40 4.85
C ILE A 227 1.76 14.06 4.58
N HIS A 228 2.97 14.07 4.01
CA HIS A 228 3.76 12.87 3.74
C HIS A 228 4.28 12.24 5.03
N PHE A 229 5.10 12.97 5.79
CA PHE A 229 5.89 12.38 6.86
C PHE A 229 5.04 12.04 8.09
N PHE A 230 4.13 12.95 8.48
CA PHE A 230 3.26 12.76 9.63
C PHE A 230 1.90 12.15 9.24
N GLY A 231 1.37 12.50 8.06
CA GLY A 231 0.12 11.94 7.56
C GLY A 231 0.26 10.58 6.88
N GLY A 232 1.45 10.23 6.39
CA GLY A 232 1.74 8.95 5.75
C GLY A 232 1.17 8.81 4.34
N ILE A 233 0.84 9.92 3.68
CA ILE A 233 0.34 9.95 2.29
C ILE A 233 1.53 10.15 1.36
N HIS A 234 2.06 9.05 0.83
CA HIS A 234 3.26 9.07 0.00
C HIS A 234 3.00 9.68 -1.39
N GLU A 235 1.75 9.59 -1.85
CA GLU A 235 1.31 10.09 -3.16
C GLU A 235 1.52 11.60 -3.31
N ILE A 236 1.59 12.35 -2.20
CA ILE A 236 1.76 13.80 -2.23
C ILE A 236 3.11 14.24 -2.80
N TYR A 237 4.14 13.39 -2.75
CA TYR A 237 5.46 13.73 -3.31
C TYR A 237 5.69 13.15 -4.72
N PHE A 238 4.81 12.27 -5.23
CA PHE A 238 5.01 11.67 -6.56
C PHE A 238 5.05 12.72 -7.68
N PRO A 239 4.19 13.77 -7.69
CA PRO A 239 4.26 14.82 -8.70
C PRO A 239 5.63 15.51 -8.76
N TYR A 240 6.31 15.67 -7.62
CA TYR A 240 7.64 16.27 -7.55
C TYR A 240 8.70 15.42 -8.27
N VAL A 241 8.56 14.09 -8.26
CA VAL A 241 9.42 13.19 -9.04
C VAL A 241 9.05 13.24 -10.52
N LEU A 242 7.76 13.19 -10.83
CA LEU A 242 7.26 13.18 -12.22
C LEU A 242 7.59 14.46 -12.99
N MET A 243 7.62 15.62 -12.32
CA MET A 243 8.04 16.90 -12.92
C MET A 243 9.50 16.88 -13.39
N LYS A 244 10.37 16.14 -12.70
CA LYS A 244 11.78 15.95 -13.08
C LYS A 244 12.17 14.48 -12.92
N PRO A 245 11.83 13.61 -13.90
CA PRO A 245 11.95 12.16 -13.76
C PRO A 245 13.32 11.65 -13.32
N ARG A 246 14.41 12.39 -13.62
CA ARG A 246 15.76 12.07 -13.12
C ARG A 246 15.85 11.97 -11.59
N LEU A 247 14.95 12.62 -10.85
CA LEU A 247 14.86 12.54 -9.39
C LEU A 247 14.50 11.14 -8.88
N ILE A 248 14.05 10.24 -9.76
CA ILE A 248 13.90 8.84 -9.39
C ILE A 248 15.22 8.21 -8.92
N LEU A 249 16.36 8.68 -9.42
CA LEU A 249 17.67 8.22 -8.97
C LEU A 249 17.93 8.58 -7.50
N ALA A 250 17.41 9.73 -7.05
CA ALA A 250 17.49 10.13 -5.64
C ALA A 250 16.61 9.21 -4.77
N MET A 251 15.40 8.89 -5.25
CA MET A 251 14.48 7.98 -4.57
C MET A 251 15.10 6.59 -4.41
N ILE A 252 15.67 6.04 -5.50
CA ILE A 252 16.35 4.74 -5.50
C ILE A 252 17.54 4.73 -4.54
N ALA A 253 18.40 5.76 -4.59
CA ALA A 253 19.54 5.87 -3.69
C ALA A 253 19.12 5.96 -2.22
N GLY A 254 18.09 6.77 -1.94
CA GLY A 254 17.46 6.88 -0.64
C GLY A 254 16.93 5.57 -0.10
N GLY A 255 16.04 4.93 -0.87
CA GLY A 255 15.44 3.64 -0.53
C GLY A 255 16.51 2.58 -0.26
N ALA A 256 17.49 2.46 -1.16
CA ALA A 256 18.57 1.50 -1.04
C ALA A 256 19.42 1.74 0.22
N SER A 257 19.74 3.00 0.52
CA SER A 257 20.50 3.36 1.73
C SER A 257 19.75 3.07 3.03
N GLY A 258 18.43 3.30 3.07
CA GLY A 258 17.60 2.94 4.21
C GLY A 258 17.53 1.43 4.43
N ILE A 259 17.32 0.67 3.35
CA ILE A 259 17.30 -0.80 3.38
C ILE A 259 18.64 -1.37 3.86
N LEU A 260 19.76 -0.81 3.41
CA LEU A 260 21.09 -1.19 3.89
C LEU A 260 21.22 -1.02 5.40
N VAL A 261 20.74 0.11 5.95
CA VAL A 261 20.76 0.33 7.40
C VAL A 261 19.87 -0.67 8.11
N PHE A 262 18.66 -0.91 7.62
CA PHE A 262 17.75 -1.90 8.23
C PHE A 262 18.35 -3.31 8.24
N ILE A 263 19.04 -3.73 7.17
CA ILE A 263 19.78 -5.00 7.16
C ILE A 263 20.90 -4.98 8.20
N ALA A 264 21.72 -3.91 8.21
CA ALA A 264 22.87 -3.81 9.10
C ALA A 264 22.48 -3.80 10.58
N THR A 265 21.32 -3.21 10.91
CA THR A 265 20.79 -3.16 12.28
C THR A 265 19.83 -4.31 12.59
N GLY A 266 19.54 -5.19 11.64
CA GLY A 266 18.58 -6.27 11.78
C GLY A 266 17.15 -5.79 12.08
N SER A 267 16.74 -4.63 11.56
CA SER A 267 15.46 -4.02 11.89
C SER A 267 14.31 -4.55 11.03
N GLY A 268 13.19 -4.85 11.69
CA GLY A 268 11.91 -5.13 11.06
C GLY A 268 10.75 -4.40 11.74
N LEU A 269 9.54 -4.61 11.20
CA LEU A 269 8.29 -4.18 11.82
C LEU A 269 7.40 -5.39 12.11
N VAL A 270 6.50 -5.26 13.08
CA VAL A 270 5.55 -6.33 13.45
C VAL A 270 4.31 -6.34 12.56
N ALA A 271 4.03 -5.25 11.86
CA ALA A 271 2.92 -5.11 10.94
C ALA A 271 3.26 -4.07 9.86
N SER A 272 2.50 -4.06 8.75
CA SER A 272 2.62 -2.98 7.77
C SER A 272 2.09 -1.66 8.36
N PRO A 273 2.88 -0.58 8.34
CA PRO A 273 2.38 0.76 8.65
C PRO A 273 1.24 1.15 7.69
N ALA A 274 0.13 1.63 8.24
CA ALA A 274 -0.98 2.16 7.46
C ALA A 274 -1.62 3.32 8.25
N PRO A 275 -1.67 4.56 7.71
CA PRO A 275 -0.90 5.05 6.56
C PRO A 275 0.62 4.96 6.83
N GLY A 276 1.47 5.17 5.81
CA GLY A 276 2.93 5.06 5.90
C GLY A 276 3.61 6.21 6.65
N SER A 277 3.01 6.72 7.73
CA SER A 277 3.51 7.84 8.51
C SER A 277 4.58 7.41 9.50
N ILE A 278 5.43 8.33 9.94
CA ILE A 278 6.41 8.05 10.99
C ILE A 278 5.75 7.57 12.29
N PHE A 279 4.55 8.07 12.62
CA PHE A 279 3.82 7.64 13.80
C PHE A 279 3.36 6.18 13.69
N ALA A 280 2.79 5.79 12.55
CA ALA A 280 2.40 4.42 12.31
C ALA A 280 3.63 3.50 12.30
N TYR A 281 4.72 3.95 11.65
CA TYR A 281 5.99 3.24 11.59
C TYR A 281 6.55 2.92 12.98
N LEU A 282 6.55 3.91 13.88
CA LEU A 282 6.99 3.76 15.26
C LEU A 282 6.02 2.91 16.10
N ALA A 283 4.71 3.04 15.86
CA ALA A 283 3.70 2.25 16.58
C ALA A 283 3.84 0.75 16.32
N VAL A 284 4.24 0.36 15.11
CA VAL A 284 4.44 -1.06 14.72
C VAL A 284 5.92 -1.49 14.77
N THR A 285 6.78 -0.67 15.39
CA THR A 285 8.16 -1.05 15.69
C THR A 285 8.17 -1.95 16.93
N PRO A 286 8.85 -3.11 16.89
CA PRO A 286 8.98 -3.97 18.07
C PRO A 286 9.79 -3.28 19.18
N ALA A 287 9.56 -3.70 20.42
CA ALA A 287 10.27 -3.15 21.58
C ALA A 287 11.79 -3.28 21.41
N GLY A 288 12.52 -2.17 21.52
CA GLY A 288 13.98 -2.13 21.32
C GLY A 288 14.46 -1.91 19.88
N GLY A 289 13.58 -2.01 18.87
CA GLY A 289 13.92 -1.85 17.45
C GLY A 289 14.09 -0.40 16.96
N TYR A 290 13.75 0.59 17.78
CA TYR A 290 13.67 2.00 17.38
C TYR A 290 14.95 2.60 16.81
N PHE A 291 16.11 2.19 17.33
CA PHE A 291 17.38 2.77 16.89
C PHE A 291 17.62 2.52 15.40
N GLY A 292 17.55 1.26 14.97
CA GLY A 292 17.79 0.91 13.57
C GLY A 292 16.69 1.42 12.63
N VAL A 293 15.44 1.40 13.09
CA VAL A 293 14.28 1.99 12.40
C VAL A 293 14.50 3.49 12.13
N LEU A 294 14.79 4.27 13.16
CA LEU A 294 15.01 5.72 13.02
C LEU A 294 16.30 6.03 12.24
N ALA A 295 17.37 5.27 12.46
CA ALA A 295 18.62 5.42 11.73
C ALA A 295 18.40 5.23 10.21
N GLY A 296 17.67 4.18 9.81
CA GLY A 296 17.41 3.93 8.39
C GLY A 296 16.49 4.99 7.76
N VAL A 297 15.50 5.52 8.48
CA VAL A 297 14.68 6.65 8.02
C VAL A 297 15.55 7.91 7.83
N LEU A 298 16.42 8.22 8.80
CA LEU A 298 17.30 9.39 8.74
C LEU A 298 18.34 9.28 7.62
N VAL A 299 18.97 8.12 7.45
CA VAL A 299 19.94 7.88 6.37
C VAL A 299 19.26 7.97 5.00
N ALA A 300 18.10 7.32 4.82
CA ALA A 300 17.34 7.43 3.58
C ALA A 300 16.95 8.88 3.26
N THR A 301 16.55 9.65 4.28
CA THR A 301 16.27 11.08 4.16
C THR A 301 17.49 11.86 3.70
N GLY A 302 18.63 11.68 4.40
CA GLY A 302 19.87 12.40 4.11
C GLY A 302 20.41 12.09 2.71
N VAL A 303 20.45 10.81 2.33
CA VAL A 303 20.92 10.38 1.01
C VAL A 303 20.00 10.93 -0.09
N THR A 304 18.69 10.81 0.05
CA THR A 304 17.76 11.37 -0.94
C THR A 304 17.89 12.87 -1.04
N PHE A 305 17.99 13.57 0.10
CA PHE A 305 18.17 15.01 0.14
C PHE A 305 19.42 15.45 -0.63
N VAL A 306 20.57 14.81 -0.38
CA VAL A 306 21.84 15.14 -1.05
C VAL A 306 21.77 14.87 -2.55
N VAL A 307 21.31 13.69 -2.95
CA VAL A 307 21.22 13.30 -4.37
C VAL A 307 20.19 14.16 -5.11
N ALA A 308 19.01 14.39 -4.53
CA ALA A 308 17.99 15.25 -5.12
C ALA A 308 18.47 16.70 -5.22
N SER A 309 19.16 17.23 -4.20
CA SER A 309 19.71 18.60 -4.22
C SER A 309 20.74 18.77 -5.35
N ALA A 310 21.62 17.78 -5.53
CA ALA A 310 22.57 17.75 -6.64
C ALA A 310 21.86 17.67 -8.00
N LEU A 311 20.85 16.81 -8.14
CA LEU A 311 20.04 16.70 -9.35
C LEU A 311 19.16 17.92 -9.61
N LEU A 312 18.80 18.71 -8.59
CA LEU A 312 18.13 20.01 -8.77
C LEU A 312 19.14 21.13 -9.10
N GLY A 313 20.44 20.84 -9.13
CA GLY A 313 21.49 21.81 -9.39
C GLY A 313 21.65 22.82 -8.25
N PHE A 314 21.30 22.45 -7.03
CA PHE A 314 21.33 23.32 -5.85
C PHE A 314 20.61 24.67 -6.07
N GLY A 315 19.49 24.65 -6.79
CA GLY A 315 18.70 25.85 -7.09
C GLY A 315 19.27 26.75 -8.19
N ARG A 316 20.37 26.35 -8.85
CA ARG A 316 20.97 27.07 -9.99
C ARG A 316 20.46 26.59 -11.35
N GLY A 317 19.68 25.49 -11.37
CA GLY A 317 19.34 24.74 -12.57
C GLY A 317 18.01 25.10 -13.24
N GLU A 318 17.35 26.21 -12.91
CA GLU A 318 16.09 26.58 -13.55
C GLU A 318 16.06 27.99 -14.12
N LYS A 319 15.94 28.02 -15.45
CA LYS A 319 15.14 29.00 -16.15
C LYS A 319 13.68 28.64 -15.91
N GLU A 320 12.90 29.61 -15.46
CA GLU A 320 11.45 29.49 -15.25
C GLU A 320 10.78 28.89 -16.50
N ALA A 321 10.05 27.79 -16.33
CA ALA A 321 8.95 27.52 -17.25
C ALA A 321 7.89 28.61 -17.01
N PRO A 322 7.31 29.23 -18.05
CA PRO A 322 6.37 30.31 -17.86
C PRO A 322 5.20 29.80 -17.02
N ALA A 323 4.84 30.54 -15.97
CA ALA A 323 3.57 30.35 -15.32
C ALA A 323 2.47 30.57 -16.37
N GLU A 324 1.63 29.57 -16.61
CA GLU A 324 0.36 29.83 -17.27
C GLU A 324 -0.41 30.79 -16.35
N GLU A 325 -0.54 32.05 -16.79
CA GLU A 325 -1.40 33.04 -16.18
C GLU A 325 -2.82 32.48 -16.19
N THR A 326 -3.31 32.06 -15.03
CA THR A 326 -4.74 31.93 -14.80
C THR A 326 -5.33 33.33 -14.83
N GLU A 327 -5.88 33.70 -15.99
CA GLU A 327 -6.75 34.87 -16.13
C GLU A 327 -7.82 34.81 -15.03
N GLN A 328 -7.72 35.73 -14.07
CA GLN A 328 -8.81 36.03 -13.17
C GLN A 328 -9.88 36.77 -13.99
N PRO A 329 -11.16 36.36 -13.96
CA PRO A 329 -12.20 37.13 -14.61
C PRO A 329 -12.36 38.44 -13.83
N THR A 330 -11.95 39.54 -14.45
CA THR A 330 -12.22 40.90 -14.01
C THR A 330 -13.72 41.12 -13.91
N THR A 331 -14.25 41.22 -12.68
CA THR A 331 -15.60 41.72 -12.46
C THR A 331 -15.57 43.25 -12.59
N THR A 332 -16.08 43.75 -13.72
CA THR A 332 -16.39 45.17 -13.91
C THR A 332 -17.56 45.56 -12.98
N PRO A 333 -17.51 46.67 -12.23
CA PRO A 333 -18.69 47.20 -11.55
C PRO A 333 -19.60 47.89 -12.57
N GLN A 334 -20.86 47.45 -12.68
CA GLN A 334 -21.90 48.22 -13.36
C GLN A 334 -22.38 49.35 -12.45
N GLU A 335 -22.28 50.58 -12.95
CA GLU A 335 -22.97 51.76 -12.44
C GLU A 335 -24.48 51.64 -12.70
N ALA A 336 -25.27 51.81 -11.64
CA ALA A 336 -26.62 52.41 -11.64
C ALA A 336 -26.99 52.82 -10.20
#